data_AF-A0A1H7WQN0-F1
#
_entry.id   AF-A0A1H7WQN0-F1
#
_cell.length_a   1.000
_cell.length_b   1.000
_cell.length_c   1.000
_cell.angle_alpha   90.00
_cell.angle_beta   90.00
_cell.angle_gamma   90.00
#
_symmetry.space_group_name_H-M   'P 1'
#
loop_
_entity.id
_entity.type
_entity.pdbx_description
1 polymer ?
#
loop_
_entity_poly.entity_id
_entity_poly.type
_entity_poly.pdbx_seq_one_letter_code
_entity_poly.pdbx_strand_id
1 'polypeptide(L)' 'MKQISFAQAEHQNKKKVTRRERFLAQMNALVPWQRLIDALSPSYFPNSAGKRGRPPIGLERMLRIYFLQQWYALADEAL' A
#
# COMPACT_ATOMS: atom_id res chain seq x y z
N MET A 1 -20.86 22.78 -3.88
CA MET A 1 -21.13 21.33 -3.76
C MET A 1 -21.13 20.73 -5.17
N LYS A 2 -20.32 19.70 -5.45
CA LYS A 2 -20.38 18.99 -6.74
C LYS A 2 -21.52 17.98 -6.68
N GLN A 3 -22.59 18.23 -7.44
CA GLN A 3 -23.72 17.32 -7.55
C GLN A 3 -23.30 16.09 -8.37
N ILE A 4 -23.35 14.92 -7.74
CA ILE A 4 -22.98 13.65 -8.37
C ILE A 4 -24.24 13.13 -9.09
N SER A 5 -24.13 12.80 -10.37
CA SER A 5 -25.30 12.28 -11.12
C SER A 5 -25.63 10.86 -10.66
N PHE A 6 -26.90 10.44 -10.81
CA PHE A 6 -27.33 9.07 -10.50
C PHE A 6 -26.48 8.02 -11.24
N ALA A 7 -26.13 8.27 -12.49
CA ALA A 7 -25.24 7.40 -13.27
C ALA A 7 -23.83 7.29 -12.65
N GLN A 8 -23.29 8.38 -12.11
CA GLN A 8 -22.00 8.37 -11.41
C GLN A 8 -22.08 7.63 -10.06
N ALA A 9 -23.15 7.83 -9.29
CA ALA A 9 -23.37 7.16 -8.01
C ALA A 9 -23.61 5.65 -8.18
N GLU A 10 -24.35 5.24 -9.22
CA GLU A 10 -24.52 3.83 -9.56
C GLU A 10 -23.21 3.18 -10.01
N HIS A 11 -22.41 3.87 -10.82
CA HIS A 11 -21.14 3.34 -11.33
C HIS A 11 -20.09 3.22 -10.23
N GLN A 12 -20.12 4.08 -9.21
CA GLN A 12 -19.27 3.96 -8.02
C GLN A 12 -19.52 2.65 -7.25
N ASN A 13 -20.76 2.17 -7.21
CA ASN A 13 -21.12 0.91 -6.55
C ASN A 13 -21.03 -0.34 -7.46
N LYS A 14 -20.90 -0.16 -8.79
CA LYS A 14 -20.83 -1.27 -9.78
C LYS A 14 -19.39 -1.69 -10.13
N LYS A 15 -18.36 -1.17 -9.47
CA LYS A 15 -16.99 -1.67 -9.67
C LYS A 15 -16.86 -3.05 -9.03
N LYS A 16 -16.72 -4.08 -9.88
CA LYS A 16 -16.35 -5.42 -9.43
C LYS A 16 -15.04 -5.33 -8.66
N VAL A 17 -15.08 -5.62 -7.37
CA VAL A 17 -13.88 -5.72 -6.53
C VAL A 17 -13.04 -6.88 -7.06
N THR A 18 -11.86 -6.56 -7.57
CA THR A 18 -10.92 -7.53 -8.11
C THR A 18 -10.37 -8.41 -6.98
N ARG A 19 -9.87 -9.61 -7.31
CA ARG A 19 -9.20 -10.50 -6.33
C ARG A 19 -8.03 -9.78 -5.65
N ARG A 20 -7.29 -8.97 -6.41
CA ARG A 20 -6.19 -8.13 -5.92
C ARG A 20 -6.65 -7.10 -4.90
N GLU A 21 -7.73 -6.37 -5.16
CA GLU A 21 -8.26 -5.39 -4.21
C GLU A 21 -8.76 -6.05 -2.92
N ARG A 22 -9.42 -7.21 -3.01
CA ARG A 22 -9.82 -7.98 -1.83
C ARG A 22 -8.62 -8.42 -1.00
N PHE A 23 -7.60 -8.97 -1.66
CA PHE A 23 -6.36 -9.40 -1.01
C PHE A 23 -5.67 -8.23 -0.30
N LEU A 24 -5.52 -7.09 -0.99
CA LEU A 24 -4.92 -5.88 -0.42
C LEU A 24 -5.71 -5.36 0.78
N ALA A 25 -7.05 -5.39 0.72
CA ALA A 25 -7.91 -4.98 1.83
C ALA A 25 -7.73 -5.90 3.06
N GLN A 26 -7.68 -7.22 2.84
CA GLN A 26 -7.43 -8.20 3.90
C GLN A 26 -6.05 -8.00 4.52
N MET A 27 -5.00 -7.84 3.70
CA MET A 27 -3.65 -7.58 4.19
C MET A 27 -3.57 -6.26 4.96
N ASN A 28 -4.29 -5.24 4.53
CA ASN A 28 -4.34 -3.96 5.24
C ASN A 28 -4.94 -4.09 6.65
N ALA A 29 -5.91 -5.00 6.83
CA ALA A 29 -6.53 -5.29 8.12
C ALA A 29 -5.69 -6.24 9.00
N LEU A 30 -5.00 -7.21 8.40
CA LEU A 30 -4.27 -8.25 9.12
C LEU A 30 -2.86 -7.83 9.54
N VAL A 31 -2.17 -7.02 8.74
CA VAL A 31 -0.79 -6.62 9.04
C VAL A 31 -0.78 -5.43 10.00
N PRO A 32 -0.06 -5.52 11.14
CA PRO A 32 0.04 -4.41 12.10
C PRO A 32 1.03 -3.34 11.59
N TRP A 33 0.65 -2.60 10.55
CA TRP A 33 1.51 -1.65 9.85
C TRP A 33 2.18 -0.65 10.79
N GLN A 34 1.42 -0.04 11.71
CA GLN A 34 1.97 0.97 12.62
C GLN A 34 3.09 0.39 13.48
N ARG A 35 2.88 -0.80 14.06
CA ARG A 35 3.90 -1.48 14.86
C ARG A 35 5.18 -1.76 14.06
N LEU A 36 5.03 -2.19 12.81
CA LEU A 36 6.18 -2.46 11.93
C LEU A 36 6.92 -1.16 11.57
N ILE A 37 6.18 -0.08 11.27
CA ILE A 37 6.75 1.23 10.99
C ILE A 37 7.52 1.74 12.22
N ASP A 38 6.92 1.67 13.41
CA ASP A 38 7.56 2.11 14.65
C ASP A 38 8.83 1.32 14.96
N ALA A 39 8.80 0.00 14.74
CA ALA A 39 9.95 -0.86 14.95
C ALA A 39 11.09 -0.59 13.94
N LEU A 40 10.76 -0.24 12.69
CA LEU A 40 11.73 -0.02 11.63
C LEU A 40 12.21 1.44 11.54
N SER A 41 11.41 2.39 12.06
CA SER A 41 11.69 3.83 12.04
C SER A 41 13.11 4.19 12.51
N PRO A 42 13.66 3.63 13.61
CA PRO A 42 15.01 3.96 14.07
C PRO A 42 16.12 3.57 13.09
N SER A 43 15.89 2.53 12.28
CA SER A 43 16.85 2.03 11.29
C SER A 43 16.67 2.65 9.90
N TYR A 44 15.53 3.29 9.65
CA TYR A 44 15.17 3.77 8.33
C TYR A 44 15.74 5.15 8.04
N PHE A 45 16.67 5.21 7.06
CA PHE A 45 17.35 6.41 6.54
C PHE A 45 17.16 7.70 7.37
N PRO A 46 17.83 7.82 8.53
CA PRO A 46 17.76 9.03 9.36
C PRO A 46 18.41 10.26 8.68
N ASN A 47 19.26 10.02 7.67
CA ASN A 47 20.24 10.99 7.17
C ASN A 47 19.95 11.55 5.76
N SER A 48 18.71 11.43 5.27
CA SER A 48 18.32 11.91 3.93
C SER A 48 17.56 13.22 3.92
N ALA A 49 17.13 13.71 5.08
CA ALA A 49 16.60 15.07 5.20
C ALA A 49 17.74 16.07 4.94
N GLY A 50 17.79 16.65 3.74
CA GLY A 50 18.73 17.71 3.37
C GLY A 50 19.93 17.32 2.50
N LYS A 51 20.06 16.06 2.04
CA LYS A 51 21.11 15.70 1.06
C LYS A 51 20.66 15.97 -0.38
N ARG A 52 21.54 16.55 -1.22
CA ARG A 52 21.28 16.80 -2.65
C ARG A 52 21.07 15.47 -3.37
N GLY A 53 19.88 15.26 -3.93
CA GLY A 53 19.50 14.04 -4.64
C GLY A 53 18.00 13.75 -4.59
N ARG A 54 17.57 12.62 -5.15
CA ARG A 54 16.17 12.16 -5.03
C ARG A 54 15.88 11.83 -3.56
N PRO A 55 14.82 12.39 -2.95
CA PRO A 55 14.46 12.00 -1.58
C PRO A 55 14.13 10.50 -1.56
N PRO A 56 14.54 9.76 -0.51
CA PRO A 56 14.17 8.38 -0.38
C PRO A 56 12.66 8.24 -0.27
N ILE A 57 12.16 7.08 -0.70
CA ILE A 57 10.75 6.72 -0.56
C ILE A 57 10.40 6.75 0.95
N GLY A 58 9.19 7.12 1.34
CA GLY A 58 8.79 7.03 2.76
C GLY A 58 8.77 5.58 3.25
N LEU A 59 9.15 5.33 4.51
CA LEU A 59 9.24 3.99 5.11
C LEU A 59 7.98 3.16 4.87
N GLU A 60 6.81 3.73 5.17
CA GLU A 60 5.51 3.07 4.99
C GLU A 60 5.27 2.63 3.54
N ARG A 61 5.58 3.51 2.57
CA ARG A 61 5.41 3.19 1.15
C ARG A 61 6.39 2.11 0.71
N MET A 62 7.64 2.19 1.16
CA MET A 62 8.66 1.20 0.83
C MET A 62 8.29 -0.17 1.43
N LEU A 63 7.90 -0.20 2.70
CA LEU A 63 7.49 -1.41 3.42
C LEU A 63 6.29 -2.09 2.73
N ARG A 64 5.26 -1.32 2.35
CA ARG A 64 4.12 -1.87 1.60
C ARG A 64 4.52 -2.47 0.27
N ILE A 65 5.45 -1.85 -0.46
CA ILE A 65 5.95 -2.38 -1.74
C ILE A 65 6.72 -3.69 -1.52
N TYR A 66 7.59 -3.76 -0.51
CA TYR A 66 8.32 -4.99 -0.19
C TYR A 66 7.39 -6.15 0.18
N PHE A 67 6.40 -5.90 1.03
CA PHE A 67 5.40 -6.91 1.39
C PHE A 67 4.60 -7.35 0.17
N LEU A 68 4.20 -6.40 -0.68
CA LEU A 68 3.50 -6.69 -1.94
C LEU A 68 4.36 -7.57 -2.86
N GLN A 69 5.64 -7.22 -3.06
CA GLN A 69 6.57 -8.00 -3.86
C GLN A 69 6.72 -9.43 -3.30
N GLN A 70 6.90 -9.57 -1.99
CA GLN A 70 7.05 -10.88 -1.35
C GLN A 70 5.77 -11.72 -1.48
N TRP A 71 4.60 -11.12 -1.29
CA TRP A 71 3.33 -11.84 -1.42
C TRP A 71 2.99 -12.20 -2.86
N TYR A 72 3.38 -11.38 -3.84
CA TYR A 72 3.21 -11.74 -5.24
C TYR A 72 4.23 -12.78 -5.69
N ALA A 73 5.45 -12.77 -5.17
CA ALA A 73 6.43 -13.85 -5.42
C ALA A 73 5.98 -15.19 -4.81
N LEU A 74 5.39 -15.17 -3.60
CA LEU A 74 4.74 -16.33 -2.99
C LEU A 74 3.42 -16.75 -3.66
N ALA A 75 2.82 -15.86 -4.46
CA ALA A 75 1.66 -16.17 -5.28
C ALA A 75 2.04 -16.68 -6.68
N ASP A 76 3.31 -16.54 -7.08
CA ASP A 76 3.87 -16.98 -8.37
C ASP A 76 4.65 -18.31 -8.27
N GLU A 77 4.87 -18.85 -7.06
CA GLU A 77 5.24 -20.27 -6.86
C GLU A 77 4.03 -21.21 -7.05
N ALA A 78 3.29 -20.97 -8.12
CA ALA A 78 2.35 -21.92 -8.71
C ALA A 78 2.94 -22.44 -10.03
N LEU A 79 4.07 -23.14 -9.94
CA LEU A 79 4.53 -24.05 -10.99
C LEU A 79 5.16 -25.31 -10.39
#